data_AF-A0AAW5Z7Q7-F1
#
_entry.id   AF-A0AAW5Z7Q7-F1
#
_cell.length_a   1.000
_cell.length_b   1.000
_cell.length_c   1.000
_cell.angle_alpha   90.00
_cell.angle_beta   90.00
_cell.angle_gamma   90.00
#
_symmetry.space_group_name_H-M   'P 1'
#
loop_
_entity.id
_entity.type
_entity.pdbx_description
1 polymer ?
#
loop_
_entity_poly.entity_id
_entity_poly.type
_entity_poly.pdbx_seq_one_letter_code
_entity_poly.pdbx_strand_id
1 'polypeptide(L)'
;MTITLQPKASPGHHIIGLDSEHLNGGTVPWHKHLYAQLLYPAEGVVRVWAGESVWLVHASSALWLPPQMPHKFVATGNVLLKTVL
;
A
#
# COMPACT_ATOMS: atom_id res chain seq x y z
N MET A 1 -14.75 8.36 3.62
CA MET A 1 -15.21 7.05 4.12
C MET A 1 -14.04 6.08 4.02
N THR A 2 -13.80 5.27 5.05
CA THR A 2 -12.77 4.21 5.05
C THR A 2 -13.43 2.87 4.80
N ILE A 3 -12.94 2.12 3.83
CA ILE A 3 -13.46 0.78 3.53
C ILE A 3 -12.54 -0.31 4.08
N THR A 4 -13.08 -1.50 4.36
CA THR A 4 -12.26 -2.66 4.67
C THR A 4 -11.97 -3.39 3.36
N LEU A 5 -10.69 -3.47 2.97
CA LEU A 5 -10.24 -4.18 1.77
C LEU A 5 -9.27 -5.27 2.22
N GLN A 6 -9.70 -6.54 2.13
CA GLN A 6 -8.89 -7.69 2.58
C GLN A 6 -8.47 -8.54 1.39
N PRO A 7 -7.18 -8.59 1.06
CA PRO A 7 -6.64 -9.64 0.21
C PRO A 7 -6.89 -11.00 0.86
N LYS A 8 -7.31 -11.99 0.06
CA LYS A 8 -7.58 -13.35 0.55
C LYS A 8 -6.30 -14.17 0.47
N ALA A 9 -5.83 -14.69 1.61
CA ALA A 9 -4.75 -15.65 1.64
C ALA A 9 -5.19 -17.01 1.08
N SER A 10 -4.28 -17.71 0.41
CA SER A 10 -4.44 -19.13 0.11
C SER A 10 -4.27 -19.96 1.39
N PRO A 11 -4.93 -21.12 1.53
CA PRO A 11 -4.72 -22.00 2.68
C PRO A 11 -3.24 -22.29 2.91
N GLY A 12 -2.79 -22.19 4.17
CA GLY A 12 -1.38 -22.40 4.56
C GLY A 12 -0.43 -21.25 4.22
N HIS A 13 -0.88 -20.16 3.59
CA HIS A 13 -0.06 -19.00 3.28
C HIS A 13 -0.33 -17.88 4.29
N HIS A 14 0.72 -17.44 4.98
CA HIS A 14 0.65 -16.36 5.96
C HIS A 14 1.18 -15.02 5.43
N ILE A 15 1.65 -15.01 4.17
CA ILE A 15 2.15 -13.83 3.46
C ILE A 15 1.47 -13.79 2.10
N ILE A 16 0.91 -12.63 1.75
CA ILE A 16 0.22 -12.38 0.49
C ILE A 16 1.05 -11.36 -0.29
N GLY A 17 1.74 -11.82 -1.32
CA GLY A 17 2.41 -10.94 -2.28
C GLY A 17 1.42 -10.41 -3.31
N LEU A 18 1.43 -9.10 -3.54
CA LEU A 18 0.66 -8.44 -4.58
C LEU A 18 1.57 -7.52 -5.39
N ASP A 19 1.26 -7.40 -6.67
CA ASP A 19 1.84 -6.41 -7.55
C ASP A 19 0.78 -5.64 -8.34
N SER A 20 1.06 -4.36 -8.55
CA SER A 20 0.16 -3.48 -9.27
C SER A 20 0.90 -2.35 -9.96
N GLU A 21 0.33 -1.86 -11.06
CA GLU A 21 0.79 -0.67 -11.76
C GLU A 21 -0.18 0.48 -11.54
N HIS A 22 0.35 1.69 -11.32
CA HIS A 22 -0.43 2.89 -11.16
C HIS A 22 0.13 4.00 -12.04
N LEU A 23 -0.71 4.58 -12.89
CA LEU A 23 -0.38 5.80 -13.64
C LEU A 23 -0.27 6.99 -12.69
N ASN A 24 0.38 8.07 -13.14
CA ASN A 24 0.45 9.33 -12.39
C ASN A 24 -0.93 9.79 -11.90
N GLY A 25 -1.05 10.07 -10.61
CA GLY A 25 -2.32 10.45 -9.95
C GLY A 25 -3.24 9.26 -9.62
N GLY A 26 -2.87 8.04 -10.01
CA GLY A 26 -3.56 6.81 -9.63
C GLY A 26 -3.71 6.72 -8.13
N THR A 27 -4.94 6.50 -7.67
CA THR A 27 -5.31 6.62 -6.26
C THR A 27 -5.90 5.31 -5.76
N VAL A 28 -5.40 4.83 -4.61
CA VAL A 28 -6.09 3.84 -3.80
C VAL A 28 -6.72 4.59 -2.62
N PRO A 29 -8.05 4.60 -2.51
CA PRO A 29 -8.77 5.39 -1.52
C PRO A 29 -8.50 4.88 -0.09
N TRP A 30 -9.00 5.62 0.90
CA TRP A 30 -8.88 5.25 2.31
C TRP A 30 -9.44 3.85 2.57
N HIS A 31 -8.57 2.96 3.03
CA HIS A 31 -8.92 1.59 3.39
C HIS A 31 -8.09 1.07 4.56
N LYS A 32 -8.43 -0.13 5.05
CA LYS A 32 -7.65 -0.88 6.02
C LYS A 32 -7.80 -2.38 5.79
N HIS A 33 -6.81 -3.15 6.25
CA HIS A 33 -6.82 -4.62 6.27
C HIS A 33 -6.47 -5.18 7.65
N LEU A 34 -6.70 -6.48 7.87
CA LEU A 34 -6.37 -7.19 9.11
C LEU A 34 -4.88 -7.49 9.22
N TYR A 35 -4.20 -7.60 8.08
CA TYR A 35 -2.77 -7.86 8.02
C TYR A 35 -1.97 -6.56 8.12
N ALA A 36 -0.72 -6.68 8.57
CA ALA A 36 0.26 -5.61 8.36
C ALA A 36 0.56 -5.49 6.87
N GLN A 37 1.20 -4.42 6.43
CA GLN A 37 1.62 -4.28 5.04
C GLN A 37 3.00 -3.67 4.97
N LEU A 38 3.87 -4.29 4.18
CA LEU A 38 5.09 -3.65 3.69
C LEU A 38 4.81 -3.11 2.28
N LEU A 39 4.62 -1.80 2.20
CA LEU A 39 4.38 -1.09 0.95
C LEU A 39 5.74 -0.69 0.34
N TYR A 40 6.03 -1.16 -0.87
CA TYR A 40 7.29 -0.90 -1.57
C TYR A 40 7.04 -0.53 -3.03
N PRO A 41 7.13 0.75 -3.42
CA PRO A 41 7.20 1.10 -4.83
C PRO A 41 8.54 0.56 -5.35
N ALA A 42 8.52 -0.38 -6.29
CA ALA A 42 9.74 -0.84 -6.95
C ALA A 42 10.24 0.21 -7.96
N GLU A 43 9.32 0.98 -8.52
CA GLU A 43 9.60 2.14 -9.36
C GLU A 43 8.67 3.31 -8.97
N GLY A 44 9.15 4.54 -9.18
CA GLY A 44 8.39 5.75 -8.92
C GLY A 44 8.29 6.12 -7.43
N VAL A 45 7.25 6.89 -7.09
CA VAL A 45 7.01 7.42 -5.74
C VAL A 45 5.52 7.34 -5.42
N VAL A 46 5.18 6.90 -4.20
CA VAL A 46 3.82 7.04 -3.68
C VAL A 46 3.77 8.02 -2.52
N ARG A 47 2.73 8.84 -2.49
CA ARG A 47 2.38 9.61 -1.29
C ARG A 47 1.35 8.79 -0.50
N VAL A 48 1.68 8.44 0.73
CA VAL A 48 0.84 7.64 1.61
C VAL A 48 0.36 8.50 2.77
N TRP A 49 -0.94 8.46 3.05
CA TRP A 49 -1.50 9.00 4.28
C TRP A 49 -1.85 7.82 5.17
N ALA A 50 -1.47 7.88 6.44
CA ALA A 50 -1.78 6.87 7.46
C ALA A 50 -2.05 7.57 8.79
N GLY A 51 -3.30 7.49 9.27
CA GLY A 51 -3.75 8.34 10.38
C GLY A 51 -3.53 9.82 10.09
N GLU A 52 -2.81 10.51 10.99
CA GLU A 52 -2.45 11.93 10.86
C GLU A 52 -1.11 12.16 10.14
N SER A 53 -0.40 11.09 9.76
CA SER A 53 0.91 11.19 9.11
C SER A 53 0.82 11.09 7.59
N VAL A 54 1.78 11.73 6.93
CA VAL A 54 2.00 11.65 5.48
C VAL A 54 3.45 11.30 5.18
N TRP A 55 3.65 10.38 4.25
CA TRP A 55 4.96 9.92 3.81
C TRP A 55 5.06 9.95 2.29
N LEU A 56 6.20 10.38 1.76
CA LEU A 56 6.60 10.07 0.39
C LEU A 56 7.50 8.82 0.45
N VAL A 57 7.05 7.73 -0.15
CA VAL A 57 7.79 6.47 -0.22
C VAL A 57 8.39 6.38 -1.61
N HIS A 58 9.71 6.41 -1.68
CA HIS A 58 10.48 6.33 -2.92
C HIS A 58 10.94 4.90 -3.18
N ALA A 59 11.36 4.61 -4.42
CA ALA A 59 11.82 3.28 -4.83
C ALA A 59 13.01 2.69 -4.04
N SER A 60 13.72 3.51 -3.26
CA SER A 60 14.80 3.09 -2.36
C SER A 60 14.33 2.79 -0.93
N SER A 61 13.03 2.81 -0.67
CA SER A 61 12.45 2.74 0.68
C SER A 61 11.12 1.98 0.69
N ALA A 62 10.77 1.42 1.83
CA ALA A 62 9.48 0.81 2.07
C ALA A 62 8.82 1.42 3.31
N LEU A 63 7.49 1.39 3.34
CA LEU A 63 6.70 1.81 4.50
C LEU A 63 6.04 0.59 5.12
N TRP A 64 6.28 0.38 6.42
CA TRP A 64 5.55 -0.61 7.22
C TRP A 64 4.27 0.02 7.80
N LEU A 65 3.13 -0.52 7.38
CA LEU A 65 1.81 -0.14 7.87
C LEU A 65 1.32 -1.22 8.86
N PRO A 66 1.02 -0.87 10.11
CA PRO A 66 0.48 -1.81 11.08
C PRO A 66 -0.90 -2.37 10.67
N PRO A 67 -1.29 -3.54 11.21
CA PRO A 67 -2.65 -4.06 11.09
C PRO A 67 -3.72 -3.02 11.40
N GLN A 68 -4.78 -3.01 10.61
CA GLN A 68 -5.97 -2.15 10.77
C GLN A 68 -5.72 -0.64 10.68
N MET A 69 -4.49 -0.19 10.38
CA MET A 69 -4.17 1.22 10.15
C MET A 69 -4.93 1.73 8.91
N PRO A 70 -5.87 2.69 9.05
CA PRO A 70 -6.48 3.34 7.90
C PRO A 70 -5.40 4.07 7.11
N HIS A 71 -5.31 3.80 5.82
CA HIS A 71 -4.38 4.46 4.94
C HIS A 71 -4.94 4.63 3.52
N LYS A 72 -4.38 5.57 2.78
CA LYS A 72 -4.61 5.76 1.33
C LYS A 72 -3.28 6.07 0.67
N PHE A 73 -3.18 5.86 -0.64
CA PHE A 73 -2.04 6.39 -1.38
C PHE A 73 -2.43 7.00 -2.73
N VAL A 74 -1.57 7.88 -3.20
CA VAL A 74 -1.62 8.48 -4.53
C VAL A 74 -0.25 8.31 -5.18
N ALA A 75 -0.21 7.77 -6.40
CA ALA A 75 0.99 7.68 -7.21
C ALA A 75 1.45 9.07 -7.67
N THR A 76 2.74 9.35 -7.50
CA THR A 76 3.41 10.57 -7.99
C THR A 76 4.33 10.15 -9.13
N GLY A 77 3.88 10.32 -10.37
CA GLY A 77 4.44 9.66 -11.54
C GLY A 77 3.89 8.24 -11.73
N ASN A 78 4.39 7.52 -12.73
CA ASN A 78 4.06 6.11 -12.91
C ASN A 78 4.79 5.27 -11.85
N VAL A 79 4.07 4.32 -11.25
CA VAL A 79 4.55 3.50 -10.14
C VAL A 79 4.31 2.03 -10.46
N LEU A 80 5.36 1.23 -10.29
CA LEU A 80 5.24 -0.22 -10.12
C LEU A 80 5.29 -0.50 -8.61
N LEU A 81 4.18 -0.95 -8.04
CA LEU A 81 4.08 -1.27 -6.62
C LEU A 81 4.24 -2.78 -6.42
N LYS A 82 5.11 -3.15 -5.47
CA LYS A 82 5.18 -4.49 -4.90
C LYS A 82 4.84 -4.38 -3.43
N THR A 83 3.94 -5.21 -2.95
CA THR A 83 3.52 -5.15 -1.55
C THR A 83 3.34 -6.55 -1.00
N VAL A 84 3.64 -6.72 0.28
CA VAL A 84 3.30 -7.93 1.03
C VAL A 84 2.37 -7.58 2.17
N LEU A 85 1.36 -8.42 2.39
CA LEU A 85 0.46 -8.40 3.53
C LEU A 85 0.61 -9.68 4.36
#